data_AF-A0AAN4SVN5-F1
#
_entry.id   AF-A0AAN4SVN5-F1
#
_cell.length_a   1.000
_cell.length_b   1.000
_cell.length_c   1.000
_cell.angle_alpha   90.00
_cell.angle_beta   90.00
_cell.angle_gamma   90.00
#
_symmetry.space_group_name_H-M   'P 1'
#
loop_
_entity.id
_entity.type
_entity.pdbx_description
1 polymer ?
#
loop_
_entity_poly.entity_id
_entity_poly.type
_entity_poly.pdbx_seq_one_letter_code
_entity_poly.pdbx_strand_id
1 'polypeptide(L)'
;MKKITTSQLYEWPDDVDAIDVTIVGGGGGGGAGVTVPVGYCSAGSGGGGGGSARSRYKRGDVPLSIQIEIGAGGKGGIADGAQPTGGGNTKFGELMLAEGGARAANGLAFQQTGASMLIGNGGGGSAHGGNLFSSRGGSGTPSVFLSNGYESGAGGDSVFSFGPPPLTTNISLAGYTGVDGAGGGGAVIIENTAGRDGGDGGDGVCLIVEYSK
;
A
#
# COMPACT_ATOMS: atom_id res chain seq x y z
N MET A 1 23.17 0.14 8.93
CA MET A 1 21.87 -0.18 8.30
C MET A 1 21.55 0.90 7.28
N LYS A 2 21.12 0.51 6.08
CA LYS A 2 20.79 1.40 4.97
C LYS A 2 19.31 1.21 4.60
N LYS A 3 18.52 2.29 4.64
CA LYS A 3 17.14 2.32 4.10
C LYS A 3 17.20 2.96 2.71
N ILE A 4 16.80 2.21 1.70
CA ILE A 4 16.86 2.59 0.29
C ILE A 4 15.44 2.82 -0.19
N THR A 5 15.15 4.05 -0.58
CA THR A 5 13.83 4.53 -1.06
C THR A 5 13.88 5.04 -2.50
N THR A 6 15.04 4.92 -3.16
CA THR A 6 15.22 5.28 -4.56
C THR A 6 16.06 4.20 -5.23
N SER A 7 15.66 3.81 -6.44
CA SER A 7 16.36 2.79 -7.23
C SER A 7 17.83 3.18 -7.42
N GLN A 8 18.73 2.25 -7.14
CA GLN A 8 20.17 2.46 -7.21
C GLN A 8 20.91 1.13 -7.33
N LEU A 9 22.19 1.22 -7.68
CA LEU A 9 23.10 0.08 -7.64
C LEU A 9 23.64 -0.08 -6.22
N TYR A 10 23.53 -1.28 -5.66
CA TYR A 10 24.21 -1.64 -4.43
C TYR A 10 25.54 -2.31 -4.76
N GLU A 11 26.63 -1.65 -4.41
CA GLU A 11 27.98 -2.19 -4.46
C GLU A 11 28.36 -2.73 -3.09
N TRP A 12 28.69 -4.02 -3.03
CA TRP A 12 29.03 -4.72 -1.81
C TRP A 12 30.37 -4.22 -1.24
N PRO A 13 30.40 -3.59 -0.06
CA PRO A 13 31.64 -3.02 0.49
C PRO A 13 32.69 -4.10 0.84
N ASP A 14 33.97 -3.79 0.65
CA ASP A 14 35.05 -4.76 0.83
C ASP A 14 35.18 -5.31 2.26
N ASP A 15 34.75 -4.53 3.24
CA ASP A 15 34.80 -4.80 4.68
C ASP A 15 33.53 -5.48 5.23
N VAL A 16 32.58 -5.85 4.36
CA VAL A 16 31.31 -6.50 4.73
C VAL A 16 31.35 -7.98 4.32
N ASP A 17 31.15 -8.88 5.28
CA ASP A 17 31.17 -10.33 5.04
C ASP A 17 29.78 -10.93 4.78
N ALA A 18 28.73 -10.27 5.27
CA ALA A 18 27.35 -10.70 5.05
C ALA A 18 26.39 -9.51 5.02
N ILE A 19 25.26 -9.70 4.33
CA ILE A 19 24.13 -8.77 4.34
C ILE A 19 22.84 -9.48 4.73
N ASP A 20 21.97 -8.76 5.43
CA ASP A 20 20.57 -9.11 5.66
C ASP A 20 19.72 -8.05 4.97
N VAL A 21 18.95 -8.49 3.97
CA VAL A 21 18.19 -7.62 3.08
C VAL A 21 16.72 -7.93 3.26
N THR A 22 15.92 -6.91 3.56
CA THR A 22 14.46 -6.99 3.54
C THR A 22 13.93 -6.01 2.50
N ILE A 23 13.11 -6.49 1.57
CA ILE A 23 12.43 -5.65 0.57
C ILE A 23 10.92 -5.68 0.78
N VAL A 24 10.26 -4.57 0.45
CA VAL A 24 8.80 -4.44 0.40
C VAL A 24 8.37 -3.75 -0.90
N GLY A 25 7.32 -4.27 -1.54
CA GLY A 25 6.71 -3.64 -2.72
C GLY A 25 5.96 -2.34 -2.37
N GLY A 26 5.61 -1.54 -3.37
CA GLY A 26 4.77 -0.36 -3.14
C GLY A 26 3.35 -0.75 -2.73
N GLY A 27 2.72 0.04 -1.87
CA GLY A 27 1.31 -0.14 -1.50
C GLY A 27 0.37 0.30 -2.63
N GLY A 28 -0.83 -0.27 -2.71
CA GLY A 28 -1.88 0.16 -3.62
C GLY A 28 -2.61 1.42 -3.12
N GLY A 29 -3.14 2.23 -4.04
CA GLY A 29 -3.91 3.43 -3.69
C GLY A 29 -5.31 3.12 -3.14
N GLY A 30 -5.76 3.96 -2.21
CA GLY A 30 -7.11 3.94 -1.63
C GLY A 30 -8.15 4.61 -2.52
N GLY A 31 -9.43 4.28 -2.31
CA GLY A 31 -10.54 4.79 -3.10
C GLY A 31 -10.95 6.22 -2.72
N ALA A 32 -11.35 7.00 -3.71
CA ALA A 32 -12.00 8.29 -3.51
C ALA A 32 -13.42 8.13 -2.96
N GLY A 33 -13.95 9.19 -2.38
CA GLY A 33 -15.37 9.37 -2.18
C GLY A 33 -15.92 10.35 -3.20
N VAL A 34 -17.05 10.00 -3.85
CA VAL A 34 -17.66 10.82 -4.91
C VAL A 34 -18.52 11.94 -4.35
N THR A 35 -18.79 12.95 -5.15
CA THR A 35 -19.72 14.02 -4.78
C THR A 35 -21.12 13.44 -4.57
N VAL A 36 -21.79 13.84 -3.46
CA VAL A 36 -23.12 13.32 -3.10
C VAL A 36 -24.12 14.43 -2.79
N PRO A 37 -25.42 14.26 -3.14
CA PRO A 37 -26.47 15.20 -2.76
C PRO A 37 -26.90 15.01 -1.29
N VAL A 38 -27.90 15.79 -0.85
CA VAL A 38 -28.54 15.66 0.47
C VAL A 38 -29.12 14.25 0.66
N GLY A 39 -28.91 13.65 1.83
CA GLY A 39 -29.42 12.31 2.15
C GLY A 39 -28.57 11.14 1.63
N TYR A 40 -27.41 11.45 1.02
CA TYR A 40 -26.47 10.46 0.52
C TYR A 40 -25.11 10.56 1.24
N CYS A 41 -24.30 9.51 1.09
CA CYS A 41 -22.93 9.41 1.55
C CYS A 41 -22.12 8.60 0.53
N SER A 42 -20.79 8.69 0.58
CA SER A 42 -19.89 7.91 -0.27
C SER A 42 -18.60 7.62 0.49
N ALA A 43 -17.97 6.49 0.22
CA ALA A 43 -16.75 6.07 0.90
C ALA A 43 -15.96 5.14 -0.01
N GLY A 44 -14.68 5.43 -0.17
CA GLY A 44 -13.76 4.56 -0.90
C GLY A 44 -13.27 3.41 -0.03
N SER A 45 -12.86 2.30 -0.67
CA SER A 45 -12.20 1.19 0.03
C SER A 45 -10.69 1.43 0.17
N GLY A 46 -9.99 0.57 0.90
CA GLY A 46 -8.55 0.69 1.14
C GLY A 46 -7.71 -0.13 0.17
N GLY A 47 -6.51 0.38 -0.16
CA GLY A 47 -5.55 -0.30 -1.02
C GLY A 47 -4.77 -1.39 -0.27
N GLY A 48 -4.25 -2.39 -0.98
CA GLY A 48 -3.44 -3.45 -0.38
C GLY A 48 -2.01 -3.00 -0.07
N GLY A 49 -1.38 -3.58 0.95
CA GLY A 49 0.05 -3.41 1.21
C GLY A 49 0.91 -4.23 0.25
N GLY A 50 2.16 -3.80 0.04
CA GLY A 50 3.15 -4.53 -0.74
C GLY A 50 3.59 -5.84 -0.09
N GLY A 51 3.91 -6.84 -0.91
CA GLY A 51 4.54 -8.08 -0.45
C GLY A 51 5.92 -7.82 0.17
N SER A 52 6.45 -8.78 0.92
CA SER A 52 7.76 -8.63 1.55
C SER A 52 8.61 -9.88 1.45
N ALA A 53 9.90 -9.71 1.19
CA ALA A 53 10.87 -10.79 1.19
C ALA A 53 12.10 -10.40 2.01
N ARG A 54 12.67 -11.36 2.73
CA ARG A 54 13.92 -11.19 3.46
C ARG A 54 14.88 -12.32 3.16
N SER A 55 16.14 -11.96 2.95
CA SER A 55 17.23 -12.89 2.77
C SER A 55 18.47 -12.49 3.55
N ARG A 56 19.28 -13.49 3.89
CA ARG A 56 20.66 -13.28 4.32
C ARG A 56 21.62 -13.89 3.30
N TYR A 57 22.61 -13.12 2.87
CA TYR A 57 23.63 -13.55 1.92
C TYR A 57 25.01 -13.35 2.53
N LYS A 58 25.95 -14.26 2.25
CA LYS A 58 27.37 -14.04 2.52
C LYS A 58 28.04 -13.47 1.27
N ARG A 59 29.14 -12.77 1.48
CA ARG A 59 29.96 -12.25 0.39
C ARG A 59 30.44 -13.42 -0.49
N GLY A 60 30.22 -13.30 -1.79
CA GLY A 60 30.58 -14.34 -2.77
C GLY A 60 29.49 -15.36 -3.08
N ASP A 61 28.41 -15.44 -2.27
CA ASP A 61 27.26 -16.32 -2.57
C ASP A 61 26.36 -15.72 -3.67
N VAL A 62 26.42 -14.40 -3.85
CA VAL A 62 25.63 -13.61 -4.80
C VAL A 62 26.51 -12.55 -5.48
N PRO A 63 26.07 -11.94 -6.60
CA PRO A 63 26.81 -10.86 -7.25
C PRO A 63 27.18 -9.74 -6.27
N LEU A 64 28.39 -9.18 -6.42
CA LEU A 64 28.86 -8.06 -5.59
C LEU A 64 28.22 -6.72 -5.97
N SER A 65 27.66 -6.63 -7.17
CA SER A 65 26.94 -5.46 -7.67
C SER A 65 25.50 -5.90 -7.99
N ILE A 66 24.53 -5.31 -7.29
CA ILE A 66 23.11 -5.72 -7.34
C ILE A 66 22.25 -4.49 -7.60
N GLN A 67 21.53 -4.50 -8.72
CA GLN A 67 20.57 -3.44 -9.03
C GLN A 67 19.36 -3.52 -8.10
N ILE A 68 19.08 -2.43 -7.38
CA ILE A 68 17.88 -2.29 -6.56
C ILE A 68 16.88 -1.45 -7.34
N GLU A 69 15.69 -1.99 -7.53
CA GLU A 69 14.54 -1.27 -8.09
C GLU A 69 13.53 -1.05 -6.97
N ILE A 70 13.15 0.19 -6.71
CA ILE A 70 12.12 0.53 -5.73
C ILE A 70 10.79 0.72 -6.45
N GLY A 71 9.77 -0.02 -6.02
CA GLY A 71 8.42 0.09 -6.55
C GLY A 71 7.73 1.35 -6.05
N ALA A 72 7.16 2.16 -6.96
CA ALA A 72 6.36 3.32 -6.58
C ALA A 72 5.05 2.92 -5.89
N GLY A 73 4.56 3.73 -4.97
CA GLY A 73 3.22 3.60 -4.40
C GLY A 73 2.13 3.86 -5.43
N GLY A 74 1.01 3.17 -5.29
CA GLY A 74 -0.17 3.36 -6.11
C GLY A 74 -0.84 4.69 -5.82
N LYS A 75 -1.32 5.39 -6.86
CA LYS A 75 -2.04 6.65 -6.69
C LYS A 75 -3.44 6.38 -6.15
N GLY A 76 -3.86 7.20 -5.19
CA GLY A 76 -5.22 7.23 -4.68
C GLY A 76 -6.22 7.59 -5.77
N GLY A 77 -7.46 7.18 -5.59
CA GLY A 77 -8.54 7.56 -6.50
C GLY A 77 -8.77 9.07 -6.44
N ILE A 78 -9.09 9.66 -7.59
CA ILE A 78 -9.49 11.08 -7.69
C ILE A 78 -11.01 11.15 -7.64
N ALA A 79 -11.54 12.04 -6.81
CA ALA A 79 -12.97 12.31 -6.69
C ALA A 79 -13.58 12.59 -8.08
N ASP A 80 -14.69 11.90 -8.38
CA ASP A 80 -15.42 12.01 -9.64
C ASP A 80 -14.55 11.82 -10.91
N GLY A 81 -13.42 11.11 -10.77
CA GLY A 81 -12.41 10.98 -11.81
C GLY A 81 -11.74 9.62 -11.82
N ALA A 82 -10.40 9.65 -11.79
CA ALA A 82 -9.58 8.46 -11.98
C ALA A 82 -9.76 7.42 -10.86
N GLN A 83 -9.76 6.14 -11.25
CA GLN A 83 -9.67 5.03 -10.31
C GLN A 83 -8.26 4.96 -9.71
N PRO A 84 -8.10 4.46 -8.47
CA PRO A 84 -6.78 4.25 -7.88
C PRO A 84 -5.95 3.26 -8.71
N THR A 85 -4.63 3.26 -8.48
CA THR A 85 -3.69 2.35 -9.13
C THR A 85 -3.05 1.38 -8.14
N GLY A 86 -2.58 0.24 -8.64
CA GLY A 86 -1.77 -0.68 -7.84
C GLY A 86 -0.38 -0.10 -7.58
N GLY A 87 0.30 -0.64 -6.58
CA GLY A 87 1.71 -0.35 -6.30
C GLY A 87 2.64 -1.05 -7.29
N GLY A 88 3.85 -0.51 -7.43
CA GLY A 88 4.93 -1.08 -8.20
C GLY A 88 5.74 -2.11 -7.42
N ASN A 89 6.50 -2.93 -8.15
CA ASN A 89 7.31 -3.99 -7.56
C ASN A 89 8.66 -3.44 -7.09
N THR A 90 9.13 -3.94 -5.94
CA THR A 90 10.50 -3.71 -5.45
C THR A 90 11.33 -4.96 -5.72
N LYS A 91 12.57 -4.78 -6.20
CA LYS A 91 13.48 -5.89 -6.51
C LYS A 91 14.86 -5.66 -5.91
N PHE A 92 15.48 -6.76 -5.49
CA PHE A 92 16.90 -6.83 -5.15
C PHE A 92 17.59 -7.72 -6.18
N GLY A 93 17.97 -7.12 -7.31
CA GLY A 93 18.40 -7.84 -8.51
C GLY A 93 17.38 -8.88 -8.96
N GLU A 94 17.87 -10.02 -9.43
CA GLU A 94 17.04 -11.20 -9.71
C GLU A 94 16.82 -12.09 -8.47
N LEU A 95 17.39 -11.72 -7.32
CA LEU A 95 17.43 -12.57 -6.13
C LEU A 95 16.11 -12.53 -5.35
N MET A 96 15.44 -11.38 -5.31
CA MET A 96 14.18 -11.20 -4.60
C MET A 96 13.25 -10.26 -5.35
N LEU A 97 11.96 -10.59 -5.31
CA LEU A 97 10.87 -9.78 -5.85
C LEU A 97 9.80 -9.61 -4.77
N ALA A 98 9.45 -8.37 -4.48
CA ALA A 98 8.29 -8.01 -3.67
C ALA A 98 7.29 -7.27 -4.55
N GLU A 99 6.14 -7.88 -4.80
CA GLU A 99 5.11 -7.33 -5.66
C GLU A 99 4.35 -6.20 -4.93
N GLY A 100 3.89 -5.22 -5.71
CA GLY A 100 3.07 -4.15 -5.17
C GLY A 100 1.67 -4.61 -4.75
N GLY A 101 1.06 -3.87 -3.82
CA GLY A 101 -0.31 -4.08 -3.40
C GLY A 101 -1.33 -3.70 -4.49
N ALA A 102 -2.46 -4.39 -4.54
CA ALA A 102 -3.51 -4.07 -5.48
C ALA A 102 -4.26 -2.80 -5.08
N ARG A 103 -4.83 -2.13 -6.09
CA ARG A 103 -5.67 -0.94 -5.90
C ARG A 103 -6.97 -1.24 -5.15
N ALA A 104 -7.50 -0.23 -4.49
CA ALA A 104 -8.86 -0.20 -3.99
C ALA A 104 -9.89 0.11 -5.10
N ALA A 105 -11.14 0.40 -4.71
CA ALA A 105 -12.18 0.94 -5.58
C ALA A 105 -12.70 2.27 -5.03
N ASN A 106 -13.04 3.19 -5.93
CA ASN A 106 -13.74 4.43 -5.55
C ASN A 106 -15.13 4.12 -4.98
N GLY A 107 -15.59 5.02 -4.11
CA GLY A 107 -16.92 5.01 -3.57
C GLY A 107 -18.00 5.28 -4.61
N LEU A 108 -19.23 4.98 -4.22
CA LEU A 108 -20.44 5.29 -4.98
C LEU A 108 -21.36 6.13 -4.08
N ALA A 109 -22.19 6.97 -4.70
CA ALA A 109 -23.23 7.69 -3.98
C ALA A 109 -24.26 6.68 -3.44
N PHE A 110 -24.43 6.68 -2.12
CA PHE A 110 -25.27 5.74 -1.40
C PHE A 110 -26.27 6.46 -0.51
N GLN A 111 -27.54 6.09 -0.59
CA GLN A 111 -28.60 6.70 0.21
C GLN A 111 -28.48 6.23 1.67
N GLN A 112 -28.44 7.16 2.63
CA GLN A 112 -28.09 6.86 4.03
C GLN A 112 -29.08 5.92 4.74
N THR A 113 -30.27 5.69 4.18
CA THR A 113 -31.33 4.89 4.82
C THR A 113 -31.79 3.76 3.91
N GLY A 114 -32.09 2.60 4.52
CA GLY A 114 -32.86 1.53 3.89
C GLY A 114 -32.10 0.50 3.05
N ALA A 115 -30.76 0.57 2.99
CA ALA A 115 -29.94 -0.40 2.25
C ALA A 115 -28.62 -0.73 2.97
N SER A 116 -27.87 -1.72 2.46
CA SER A 116 -26.48 -1.99 2.86
C SER A 116 -25.64 -2.29 1.63
N MET A 117 -24.38 -1.86 1.64
CA MET A 117 -23.47 -1.99 0.51
C MET A 117 -22.05 -2.27 0.99
N LEU A 118 -21.31 -3.07 0.24
CA LEU A 118 -19.89 -3.32 0.44
C LEU A 118 -19.14 -3.02 -0.87
N ILE A 119 -18.05 -2.27 -0.76
CA ILE A 119 -17.19 -1.93 -1.90
C ILE A 119 -15.83 -2.64 -1.74
N GLY A 120 -15.41 -3.37 -2.77
CA GLY A 120 -14.25 -4.25 -2.73
C GLY A 120 -12.93 -3.51 -2.47
N ASN A 121 -12.05 -4.14 -1.70
CA ASN A 121 -10.73 -3.63 -1.30
C ASN A 121 -9.59 -4.09 -2.23
N GLY A 122 -8.42 -3.47 -2.04
CA GLY A 122 -7.17 -3.97 -2.62
C GLY A 122 -6.61 -5.16 -1.84
N GLY A 123 -6.22 -6.21 -2.56
CA GLY A 123 -5.49 -7.35 -2.01
C GLY A 123 -3.99 -7.04 -1.82
N GLY A 124 -3.37 -7.67 -0.82
CA GLY A 124 -1.92 -7.54 -0.60
C GLY A 124 -1.08 -8.19 -1.71
N GLY A 125 0.05 -7.56 -2.02
CA GLY A 125 1.04 -8.05 -2.99
C GLY A 125 1.73 -9.33 -2.50
N SER A 126 2.23 -10.16 -3.42
CA SER A 126 3.00 -11.37 -3.09
C SER A 126 4.50 -11.09 -3.07
N ALA A 127 5.30 -12.07 -2.65
CA ALA A 127 6.76 -11.95 -2.69
C ALA A 127 7.43 -13.31 -2.95
N HIS A 128 8.64 -13.26 -3.51
CA HIS A 128 9.42 -14.42 -3.93
C HIS A 128 10.93 -14.20 -3.71
N GLY A 129 11.68 -15.31 -3.60
CA GLY A 129 13.15 -15.32 -3.56
C GLY A 129 13.78 -15.10 -2.18
N GLY A 130 12.99 -14.74 -1.16
CA GLY A 130 13.49 -14.58 0.21
C GLY A 130 13.87 -15.92 0.85
N ASN A 131 15.14 -16.10 1.22
CA ASN A 131 15.65 -17.33 1.83
C ASN A 131 15.36 -17.42 3.35
N LEU A 132 14.99 -16.31 3.99
CA LEU A 132 14.50 -16.29 5.36
C LEU A 132 12.97 -16.27 5.40
N PHE A 133 12.33 -15.39 4.63
CA PHE A 133 10.89 -15.45 4.38
C PHE A 133 10.50 -14.76 3.08
N SER A 134 9.33 -15.15 2.56
CA SER A 134 8.57 -14.39 1.58
C SER A 134 7.11 -14.39 2.03
N SER A 135 6.51 -13.23 2.19
CA SER A 135 5.16 -13.06 2.74
C SER A 135 4.33 -12.11 1.89
N ARG A 136 3.01 -12.30 1.92
CA ARG A 136 2.07 -11.35 1.33
C ARG A 136 1.95 -10.12 2.22
N GLY A 137 1.68 -8.97 1.59
CA GLY A 137 1.23 -7.78 2.30
C GLY A 137 -0.18 -7.96 2.87
N GLY A 138 -0.57 -7.07 3.78
CA GLY A 138 -1.94 -6.99 4.27
C GLY A 138 -2.89 -6.57 3.14
N SER A 139 -4.09 -7.14 3.11
CA SER A 139 -5.17 -6.60 2.29
C SER A 139 -5.69 -5.31 2.95
N GLY A 140 -6.06 -4.31 2.15
CA GLY A 140 -6.88 -3.21 2.66
C GLY A 140 -8.26 -3.73 3.08
N THR A 141 -9.05 -2.92 3.78
CA THR A 141 -10.42 -3.29 4.13
C THR A 141 -11.42 -2.71 3.13
N PRO A 142 -12.58 -3.36 2.95
CA PRO A 142 -13.65 -2.79 2.12
C PRO A 142 -14.23 -1.54 2.78
N SER A 143 -14.90 -0.68 2.01
CA SER A 143 -15.84 0.26 2.62
C SER A 143 -17.20 -0.39 2.79
N VAL A 144 -17.86 -0.07 3.89
CA VAL A 144 -19.12 -0.71 4.29
C VAL A 144 -20.13 0.38 4.61
N PHE A 145 -21.34 0.19 4.07
CA PHE A 145 -22.54 0.97 4.42
C PHE A 145 -23.57 0.03 5.02
N LEU A 146 -24.08 0.41 6.18
CA LEU A 146 -25.15 -0.24 6.90
C LEU A 146 -26.33 0.72 7.00
N SER A 147 -27.51 0.21 7.38
CA SER A 147 -28.70 1.06 7.51
C SER A 147 -28.54 2.20 8.52
N ASN A 148 -27.62 2.06 9.49
CA ASN A 148 -27.29 3.06 10.50
C ASN A 148 -25.77 3.19 10.71
N GLY A 149 -25.00 3.33 9.63
CA GLY A 149 -23.56 3.59 9.75
C GLY A 149 -22.80 3.39 8.46
N TYR A 150 -21.58 3.92 8.41
CA TYR A 150 -20.66 3.70 7.32
C TYR A 150 -19.22 3.77 7.83
N GLU A 151 -18.33 3.12 7.10
CA GLU A 151 -16.89 3.13 7.35
C GLU A 151 -16.15 3.04 6.00
N SER A 152 -15.11 3.85 5.80
CA SER A 152 -14.22 3.69 4.64
C SER A 152 -13.25 2.53 4.82
N GLY A 153 -12.60 2.11 3.74
CA GLY A 153 -11.58 1.09 3.85
C GLY A 153 -10.26 1.61 4.44
N ALA A 154 -9.69 0.86 5.37
CA ALA A 154 -8.33 0.99 5.88
C ALA A 154 -7.32 0.48 4.84
N GLY A 155 -6.14 1.09 4.80
CA GLY A 155 -5.06 0.58 3.95
C GLY A 155 -4.47 -0.71 4.51
N GLY A 156 -3.93 -1.56 3.64
CA GLY A 156 -3.28 -2.81 4.02
C GLY A 156 -1.88 -2.60 4.59
N ASP A 157 -1.54 -3.37 5.61
CA ASP A 157 -0.24 -3.31 6.28
C ASP A 157 0.91 -3.83 5.39
N SER A 158 2.11 -3.32 5.66
CA SER A 158 3.38 -3.85 5.16
C SER A 158 4.20 -4.44 6.31
N VAL A 159 5.35 -5.05 6.03
CA VAL A 159 6.27 -5.53 7.09
C VAL A 159 6.86 -4.39 7.94
N PHE A 160 6.83 -3.15 7.45
CA PHE A 160 7.46 -1.99 8.10
C PHE A 160 6.47 -0.97 8.66
N SER A 161 5.26 -0.92 8.14
CA SER A 161 4.25 0.04 8.58
C SER A 161 2.86 -0.57 8.55
N PHE A 162 2.05 -0.13 9.50
CA PHE A 162 0.60 -0.30 9.40
C PHE A 162 0.04 0.57 8.28
N GLY A 163 -1.02 0.08 7.66
CA GLY A 163 -1.87 0.89 6.82
C GLY A 163 -2.63 1.94 7.64
N PRO A 164 -3.04 3.04 6.99
CA PRO A 164 -3.87 4.04 7.63
C PRO A 164 -5.20 3.43 8.11
N PRO A 165 -5.75 3.91 9.24
CA PRO A 165 -7.00 3.41 9.78
C PRO A 165 -8.17 3.74 8.85
N PRO A 166 -9.29 2.99 8.98
CA PRO A 166 -10.53 3.35 8.30
C PRO A 166 -11.09 4.65 8.88
N LEU A 167 -11.90 5.36 8.09
CA LEU A 167 -12.57 6.58 8.52
C LEU A 167 -14.03 6.30 8.88
N THR A 168 -14.36 6.55 10.15
CA THR A 168 -15.74 6.65 10.65
C THR A 168 -15.91 8.01 11.29
N THR A 169 -16.54 8.93 10.58
CA THR A 169 -16.54 10.37 10.90
C THR A 169 -17.87 11.01 10.53
N ASN A 170 -18.22 12.13 11.15
CA ASN A 170 -19.37 12.98 10.81
C ASN A 170 -18.99 14.18 9.92
N ILE A 171 -17.75 14.22 9.43
CA ILE A 171 -17.29 15.18 8.42
C ILE A 171 -16.67 14.48 7.21
N SER A 172 -16.75 15.10 6.03
CA SER A 172 -16.12 14.58 4.81
C SER A 172 -14.60 14.74 4.85
N LEU A 173 -13.85 13.66 4.66
CA LEU A 173 -12.39 13.59 4.75
C LEU A 173 -11.78 12.84 3.56
N ALA A 174 -10.61 13.30 3.12
CA ALA A 174 -9.78 12.56 2.17
C ALA A 174 -9.17 11.31 2.84
N GLY A 175 -8.82 10.33 2.02
CA GLY A 175 -8.10 9.15 2.48
C GLY A 175 -6.68 9.49 2.93
N TYR A 176 -6.17 8.78 3.92
CA TYR A 176 -4.79 8.96 4.37
C TYR A 176 -3.81 8.19 3.50
N THR A 177 -2.67 8.79 3.21
CA THR A 177 -1.57 8.15 2.46
C THR A 177 -0.87 7.10 3.31
N GLY A 178 -0.56 5.95 2.72
CA GLY A 178 0.28 4.90 3.31
C GLY A 178 1.78 5.25 3.25
N VAL A 179 2.60 4.53 4.01
CA VAL A 179 4.06 4.71 4.04
C VAL A 179 4.77 3.36 3.98
N ASP A 180 6.00 3.33 3.46
CA ASP A 180 6.87 2.14 3.44
C ASP A 180 6.16 0.87 2.94
N GLY A 181 5.53 0.94 1.77
CA GLY A 181 4.81 -0.15 1.14
C GLY A 181 3.40 -0.39 1.69
N ALA A 182 2.93 0.35 2.70
CA ALA A 182 1.55 0.24 3.18
C ALA A 182 0.55 0.83 2.18
N GLY A 183 -0.65 0.26 2.11
CA GLY A 183 -1.71 0.72 1.21
C GLY A 183 -2.31 2.07 1.62
N GLY A 184 -2.92 2.78 0.69
CA GLY A 184 -3.65 4.03 0.95
C GLY A 184 -5.05 3.79 1.52
N GLY A 185 -5.53 4.71 2.36
CA GLY A 185 -6.86 4.66 2.96
C GLY A 185 -7.95 5.22 2.03
N GLY A 186 -9.17 4.76 2.20
CA GLY A 186 -10.34 5.27 1.49
C GLY A 186 -10.87 6.56 2.10
N ALA A 187 -11.34 7.48 1.24
CA ALA A 187 -11.99 8.72 1.67
C ALA A 187 -13.45 8.51 2.12
N VAL A 188 -14.01 9.49 2.82
CA VAL A 188 -15.42 9.54 3.26
C VAL A 188 -16.06 10.87 2.87
N ILE A 189 -17.26 10.82 2.32
CA ILE A 189 -18.12 11.96 2.00
C ILE A 189 -19.46 11.77 2.67
N ILE A 190 -19.89 12.81 3.34
CA ILE A 190 -21.18 12.92 3.99
C ILE A 190 -21.93 14.05 3.31
N GLU A 191 -23.23 13.85 3.18
CA GLU A 191 -24.25 14.69 2.54
C GLU A 191 -23.82 16.05 1.97
N ASN A 192 -24.30 16.33 0.75
CA ASN A 192 -24.19 17.65 0.12
C ASN A 192 -22.77 18.23 0.13
N THR A 193 -21.77 17.36 -0.04
CA THR A 193 -20.35 17.74 -0.03
C THR A 193 -19.68 17.26 -1.31
N ALA A 194 -18.75 18.08 -1.81
CA ALA A 194 -17.89 17.71 -2.92
C ALA A 194 -17.02 16.48 -2.56
N GLY A 195 -16.69 15.68 -3.57
CA GLY A 195 -15.86 14.50 -3.41
C GLY A 195 -14.46 14.79 -2.83
N ARG A 196 -13.84 13.74 -2.30
CA ARG A 196 -12.49 13.75 -1.72
C ARG A 196 -11.69 12.58 -2.26
N ASP A 197 -10.43 12.86 -2.53
CA ASP A 197 -9.50 11.86 -3.07
C ASP A 197 -9.14 10.80 -2.02
N GLY A 198 -8.87 9.59 -2.50
CA GLY A 198 -8.32 8.52 -1.68
C GLY A 198 -6.84 8.77 -1.37
N GLY A 199 -6.31 8.04 -0.39
CA GLY A 199 -4.91 8.11 -0.04
C GLY A 199 -4.02 7.38 -1.05
N ASP A 200 -2.84 7.93 -1.31
CA ASP A 200 -1.79 7.22 -2.05
C ASP A 200 -1.28 6.03 -1.23
N GLY A 201 -0.83 4.96 -1.89
CA GLY A 201 -0.02 3.91 -1.26
C GLY A 201 1.41 4.40 -1.04
N GLY A 202 2.09 3.84 -0.03
CA GLY A 202 3.48 4.14 0.24
C GLY A 202 4.41 3.51 -0.79
N ASP A 203 5.47 4.21 -1.18
CA ASP A 203 6.55 3.62 -1.98
C ASP A 203 7.16 2.41 -1.27
N GLY A 204 7.66 1.46 -2.07
CA GLY A 204 8.42 0.32 -1.57
C GLY A 204 9.75 0.74 -0.95
N VAL A 205 10.37 -0.19 -0.23
CA VAL A 205 11.62 0.07 0.49
C VAL A 205 12.51 -1.16 0.43
N CYS A 206 13.83 -0.94 0.35
CA CYS A 206 14.83 -1.96 0.60
C CYS A 206 15.66 -1.58 1.85
N LEU A 207 15.74 -2.50 2.81
CA LEU A 207 16.51 -2.34 4.04
C LEU A 207 17.67 -3.31 4.04
N ILE A 208 18.90 -2.80 4.15
CA ILE A 208 20.12 -3.61 4.17
C ILE A 208 20.85 -3.42 5.50
N VAL A 209 21.10 -4.51 6.19
CA VAL A 209 22.02 -4.56 7.34
C VAL A 209 23.29 -5.26 6.88
N GLU A 210 24.40 -4.54 6.98
CA GLU A 210 25.74 -5.01 6.64
C GLU A 210 26.43 -5.52 7.91
N TYR A 211 27.07 -6.68 7.82
CA TYR A 211 27.84 -7.29 8.90
C TYR A 211 29.30 -7.38 8.49
N SER A 212 30.14 -6.60 9.15
CA SER A 212 31.60 -6.67 9.03
C SER A 212 32.18 -7.80 9.89
N LYS A 213 33.48 -8.05 9.71
CA LYS A 213 34.27 -9.01 10.51
C LYS A 213 34.33 -8.67 11.99
#